data_AF-A0A259J368-F1
#
_entry.id   AF-A0A259J368-F1
#
_cell.length_a   1.000
_cell.length_b   1.000
_cell.length_c   1.000
_cell.angle_alpha   90.00
_cell.angle_beta   90.00
_cell.angle_gamma   90.00
#
_symmetry.space_group_name_H-M   'P 1'
#
loop_
_entity.id
_entity.type
_entity.pdbx_description
1 polymer ?
#
loop_
_entity_poly.entity_id
_entity_poly.type
_entity_poly.pdbx_seq_one_letter_code
_entity_poly.pdbx_strand_id
1 'polypeptide(L)'
;MREGHAFADTVFGGRPVKVDRSDIPTAVFSQPQVGTVGLTEAEAREGEGVKHDVSAPIADMPAFLEAAEAAVMAAHPGARANMFGHLGDGNIHFNIVVPKGADKAGVNRTVHDVVARFGGSISAEHGIGCYRMPELLHYKPQAELDLMRRIKAALDPDGRLNPGKVLG
;
A
#
# COMPACT_ATOMS: atom_id res chain seq x y z
N MET A 1 -13.80 6.62 -11.95
CA MET A 1 -14.99 7.38 -12.44
C MET A 1 -15.85 6.65 -13.48
N ARG A 2 -15.49 5.46 -14.02
CA ARG A 2 -16.33 4.71 -14.99
C ARG A 2 -17.47 3.90 -14.37
N GLU A 3 -17.25 3.35 -13.17
CA GLU A 3 -18.22 2.49 -12.48
C GLU A 3 -19.48 3.24 -12.05
N GLY A 4 -19.34 4.46 -11.51
CA GLY A 4 -20.48 5.32 -11.16
C GLY A 4 -21.32 5.73 -12.38
N HIS A 5 -20.69 5.92 -13.54
CA HIS A 5 -21.39 6.25 -14.78
C HIS A 5 -22.18 5.06 -15.33
N ALA A 6 -21.57 3.87 -15.38
CA ALA A 6 -22.25 2.65 -15.81
C ALA A 6 -23.39 2.25 -14.86
N PHE A 7 -23.24 2.47 -13.55
CA PHE A 7 -24.31 2.34 -12.58
C PHE A 7 -25.45 3.33 -12.86
N ALA A 8 -25.13 4.60 -13.04
CA ALA A 8 -26.13 5.63 -13.32
C ALA A 8 -26.88 5.37 -14.63
N ASP A 9 -26.18 4.95 -15.68
CA ASP A 9 -26.77 4.60 -16.98
C ASP A 9 -27.72 3.41 -16.90
N THR A 10 -27.39 2.42 -16.07
CA THR A 10 -28.22 1.24 -15.87
C THR A 10 -29.44 1.56 -15.00
N VAL A 11 -29.24 2.24 -13.87
CA VAL A 11 -30.29 2.48 -12.88
C VAL A 11 -31.19 3.65 -13.27
N PHE A 12 -30.63 4.75 -13.75
CA PHE A 12 -31.37 5.97 -14.08
C PHE A 12 -31.59 6.14 -15.59
N GLY A 13 -30.69 5.62 -16.42
CA GLY A 13 -30.80 5.69 -17.89
C GLY A 13 -31.58 4.54 -18.53
N GLY A 14 -31.88 3.47 -17.78
CA GLY A 14 -32.56 2.27 -18.30
C GLY A 14 -31.77 1.53 -19.40
N ARG A 15 -30.50 1.86 -19.59
CA ARG A 15 -29.63 1.23 -20.59
C ARG A 15 -28.87 0.10 -19.91
N PRO A 16 -29.00 -1.17 -20.36
CA PRO A 16 -28.22 -2.26 -19.79
C PRO A 16 -26.73 -2.05 -20.11
N VAL A 17 -25.98 -1.50 -19.16
CA VAL A 17 -24.53 -1.27 -19.31
C VAL A 17 -23.80 -2.20 -18.36
N LYS A 18 -22.97 -3.08 -18.90
CA LYS A 18 -22.09 -3.94 -18.10
C LYS A 18 -20.87 -3.15 -17.67
N VAL A 19 -20.64 -3.05 -16.36
CA VAL A 19 -19.39 -2.49 -15.82
C VAL A 19 -18.23 -3.41 -16.22
N ASP A 20 -17.24 -2.87 -16.93
CA ASP A 20 -15.94 -3.52 -17.06
C ASP A 20 -15.15 -3.27 -15.78
N ARG A 21 -14.75 -4.36 -15.12
CA ARG A 21 -14.05 -4.34 -13.83
C ARG A 21 -12.63 -4.88 -13.94
N SER A 22 -12.17 -5.12 -15.17
CA SER A 22 -10.83 -5.66 -15.41
C SER A 22 -9.73 -4.65 -15.10
N ASP A 23 -10.00 -3.36 -15.29
CA ASP A 23 -9.01 -2.26 -15.22
C ASP A 23 -9.33 -1.19 -14.15
N ILE A 24 -10.42 -1.35 -13.40
CA ILE A 24 -10.82 -0.39 -12.36
C ILE A 24 -10.27 -0.87 -11.01
N PRO A 25 -9.34 -0.14 -10.36
CA PRO A 25 -9.00 -0.39 -8.97
C PRO A 25 -10.26 -0.17 -8.14
N THR A 26 -10.74 -1.21 -7.46
CA THR A 26 -11.99 -1.17 -6.71
C THR A 26 -11.70 -1.41 -5.23
N ALA A 27 -12.58 -0.88 -4.38
CA ALA A 27 -12.67 -1.33 -3.01
C ALA A 27 -13.63 -2.52 -2.98
N VAL A 28 -13.10 -3.74 -3.11
CA VAL A 28 -13.91 -4.95 -3.03
C VAL A 28 -14.21 -5.25 -1.57
N PHE A 29 -15.34 -4.78 -1.06
CA PHE A 29 -15.88 -5.18 0.23
C PHE A 29 -16.88 -6.32 0.01
N SER A 30 -16.56 -7.53 0.47
CA SER A 30 -17.46 -8.69 0.38
C SER A 30 -17.34 -9.57 1.63
N GLN A 31 -18.32 -10.45 1.85
CA GLN A 31 -18.24 -11.55 2.83
C GLN A 31 -18.43 -12.89 2.12
N PRO A 32 -17.45 -13.82 2.19
CA PRO A 32 -16.10 -13.63 2.74
C PRO A 32 -15.31 -12.57 1.96
N GLN A 33 -14.27 -12.00 2.58
CA GLN A 33 -13.46 -10.95 1.95
C GLN A 33 -12.78 -11.49 0.69
N VAL A 34 -13.16 -10.97 -0.47
CA VAL A 34 -12.59 -11.35 -1.77
C VAL A 34 -11.42 -10.44 -2.13
N GLY A 35 -11.37 -9.19 -1.65
CA GLY A 35 -10.28 -8.26 -1.97
C GLY A 35 -10.02 -7.18 -0.93
N THR A 36 -9.06 -6.31 -1.24
CA THR A 36 -8.68 -5.14 -0.43
C THR A 36 -8.63 -3.91 -1.33
N VAL A 37 -8.86 -2.70 -0.78
CA VAL A 37 -8.82 -1.43 -1.54
C VAL A 37 -7.54 -1.30 -2.39
N GLY A 38 -7.67 -1.13 -3.71
CA GLY A 38 -6.54 -0.91 -4.62
C GLY A 38 -6.20 -2.10 -5.53
N LEU A 39 -6.96 -3.19 -5.47
CA LEU A 39 -6.98 -4.24 -6.49
C LEU A 39 -8.23 -4.10 -7.38
N THR A 40 -8.17 -4.58 -8.62
CA THR A 40 -9.40 -4.80 -9.40
C THR A 40 -10.12 -6.07 -8.92
N GLU A 41 -11.41 -6.24 -9.28
CA GLU A 41 -12.16 -7.44 -8.88
C GLU A 41 -11.52 -8.73 -9.44
N ALA A 42 -10.97 -8.67 -10.65
CA ALA A 42 -10.27 -9.80 -11.26
C ALA A 42 -9.05 -10.20 -10.43
N GLU A 43 -8.22 -9.23 -10.05
CA GLU A 43 -7.00 -9.46 -9.25
C GLU A 43 -7.32 -10.01 -7.86
N ALA A 44 -8.38 -9.49 -7.24
CA ALA A 44 -8.88 -9.98 -5.96
C ALA A 44 -9.33 -11.45 -6.02
N ARG A 45 -9.83 -11.92 -7.16
CA ARG A 45 -10.19 -13.33 -7.37
C ARG A 45 -8.96 -14.22 -7.60
N GLU A 46 -7.93 -13.67 -8.24
CA GLU A 46 -6.69 -14.38 -8.60
C GLU A 46 -5.76 -14.63 -7.41
N GLY A 47 -5.66 -13.68 -6.49
CA GLY A 47 -4.66 -13.74 -5.41
C GLY A 47 -4.98 -12.84 -4.23
N GLU A 48 -3.95 -12.54 -3.43
CA GLU A 48 -4.01 -11.64 -2.29
C GLU A 48 -3.17 -10.38 -2.58
N GLY A 49 -3.65 -9.23 -2.12
CA GLY A 49 -2.91 -7.96 -2.25
C GLY A 49 -2.00 -7.68 -1.07
N VAL A 50 -0.74 -7.35 -1.34
CA VAL A 50 0.20 -6.73 -0.40
C VAL A 50 0.35 -5.26 -0.79
N LYS A 51 0.01 -4.34 0.12
CA LYS A 51 -0.10 -2.92 -0.19
C LYS A 51 1.05 -2.11 0.32
N HIS A 52 1.58 -1.28 -0.57
CA HIS A 52 2.61 -0.31 -0.25
C HIS A 52 2.13 1.07 -0.66
N ASP A 53 2.19 2.00 0.28
CA ASP A 53 1.94 3.41 0.07
C ASP A 53 3.27 4.10 0.35
N VAL A 54 4.05 4.32 -0.69
CA VAL A 54 5.47 4.63 -0.59
C VAL A 54 5.80 5.86 -1.42
N SER A 55 6.83 6.58 -1.00
CA SER A 55 7.34 7.69 -1.77
C SER A 55 8.83 7.55 -2.05
N ALA A 56 9.27 8.16 -3.14
CA ALA A 56 10.67 8.31 -3.52
C ALA A 56 10.86 9.71 -4.14
N PRO A 57 12.10 10.22 -4.21
CA PRO A 57 12.37 11.46 -4.95
C PRO A 57 11.82 11.38 -6.37
N ILE A 58 11.10 12.42 -6.81
CA ILE A 58 10.42 12.45 -8.13
C ILE A 58 11.41 12.13 -9.27
N ALA A 59 12.63 12.67 -9.19
CA ALA A 59 13.67 12.47 -10.19
C ALA A 59 14.11 10.99 -10.32
N ASP A 60 14.00 10.21 -9.24
CA ASP A 60 14.42 8.82 -9.18
C ASP A 60 13.25 7.83 -9.38
N MET A 61 12.01 8.33 -9.50
CA MET A 61 10.82 7.48 -9.55
C MET A 61 10.87 6.40 -10.64
N PRO A 62 11.29 6.69 -11.90
CA PRO A 62 11.40 5.63 -12.91
C PRO A 62 12.36 4.51 -12.48
N ALA A 63 13.54 4.87 -11.97
CA ALA A 63 14.54 3.91 -11.52
C ALA A 63 14.09 3.14 -10.27
N PHE A 64 13.35 3.79 -9.37
CA PHE A 64 12.75 3.17 -8.19
C PHE A 64 11.74 2.09 -8.60
N LEU A 65 10.81 2.40 -9.51
CA LEU A 65 9.77 1.48 -9.94
C LEU A 65 10.37 0.24 -10.62
N GLU A 66 11.30 0.44 -11.55
CA GLU A 66 12.01 -0.66 -12.23
C GLU A 66 12.75 -1.55 -11.22
N ALA A 67 13.45 -0.95 -10.27
CA ALA A 67 14.22 -1.69 -9.29
C ALA A 67 13.34 -2.43 -8.27
N ALA A 68 12.23 -1.84 -7.85
CA ALA A 68 11.28 -2.45 -6.92
C ALA A 68 10.55 -3.63 -7.59
N GLU A 69 10.12 -3.46 -8.84
CA GLU A 69 9.44 -4.51 -9.59
C GLU A 69 10.37 -5.71 -9.84
N ALA A 70 11.58 -5.44 -10.32
CA ALA A 70 12.59 -6.47 -10.54
C ALA A 70 12.93 -7.24 -9.25
N ALA A 71 13.07 -6.53 -8.12
CA ALA A 71 13.35 -7.14 -6.83
C ALA A 71 12.19 -8.06 -6.37
N VAL A 72 10.94 -7.61 -6.52
CA VAL A 72 9.77 -8.42 -6.15
C VAL A 72 9.65 -9.65 -7.05
N MET A 73 9.76 -9.50 -8.36
CA MET A 73 9.65 -10.62 -9.30
C MET A 73 10.76 -11.67 -9.10
N ALA A 74 11.97 -11.23 -8.73
CA ALA A 74 13.08 -12.14 -8.44
C ALA A 74 12.89 -12.89 -7.12
N ALA A 75 12.40 -12.23 -6.07
CA ALA A 75 12.27 -12.80 -4.73
C ALA A 75 10.97 -13.60 -4.52
N HIS A 76 9.90 -13.26 -5.26
CA HIS A 76 8.56 -13.79 -5.03
C HIS A 76 7.95 -14.32 -6.35
N PRO A 77 8.25 -15.57 -6.74
CA PRO A 77 7.71 -16.17 -7.96
C PRO A 77 6.17 -16.16 -7.99
N GLY A 78 5.60 -15.72 -9.11
CA GLY A 78 4.14 -15.59 -9.26
C GLY A 78 3.55 -14.30 -8.69
N ALA A 79 4.38 -13.41 -8.11
CA ALA A 79 3.97 -12.06 -7.77
C ALA A 79 3.81 -11.21 -9.03
N ARG A 80 2.83 -10.30 -9.02
CA ARG A 80 2.60 -9.31 -10.06
C ARG A 80 2.41 -7.93 -9.45
N ALA A 81 3.07 -6.92 -10.01
CA ALA A 81 2.88 -5.56 -9.58
C ALA A 81 1.58 -4.96 -10.16
N ASN A 82 0.90 -4.15 -9.34
CA ASN A 82 -0.17 -3.24 -9.70
C ASN A 82 0.20 -1.88 -9.10
N MET A 83 0.64 -0.96 -9.95
CA MET A 83 1.18 0.33 -9.53
C MET A 83 0.31 1.48 -10.07
N PHE A 84 -0.06 2.39 -9.19
CA PHE A 84 -0.74 3.65 -9.55
C PHE A 84 -0.47 4.68 -8.45
N GLY A 85 -0.60 5.97 -8.75
CA GLY A 85 -0.41 6.98 -7.71
C GLY A 85 -0.19 8.38 -8.25
N HIS A 86 0.34 9.23 -7.38
CA HIS A 86 0.50 10.66 -7.59
C HIS A 86 1.95 10.96 -7.99
N LEU A 87 2.29 10.69 -9.26
CA LEU A 87 3.66 10.88 -9.73
C LEU A 87 4.21 12.31 -9.52
N GLY A 88 3.32 13.32 -9.49
CA GLY A 88 3.68 14.72 -9.33
C GLY A 88 4.23 15.12 -7.95
N ASP A 89 4.02 14.31 -6.91
CA ASP A 89 4.57 14.54 -5.56
C ASP A 89 5.53 13.42 -5.11
N GLY A 90 5.73 12.41 -5.95
CA GLY A 90 6.61 11.29 -5.66
C GLY A 90 5.95 10.18 -4.84
N ASN A 91 4.63 10.16 -4.70
CA ASN A 91 3.87 9.06 -4.08
C ASN A 91 3.43 8.01 -5.12
N ILE A 92 3.63 6.73 -4.80
CA ILE A 92 3.08 5.61 -5.54
C ILE A 92 2.45 4.55 -4.62
N HIS A 93 1.27 4.06 -5.00
CA HIS A 93 0.73 2.82 -4.49
C HIS A 93 1.35 1.66 -5.25
N PHE A 94 2.36 1.02 -4.65
CA PHE A 94 3.09 -0.12 -5.22
C PHE A 94 2.48 -1.42 -4.71
N ASN A 95 1.29 -1.77 -5.19
CA ASN A 95 0.60 -2.99 -4.76
C ASN A 95 1.20 -4.21 -5.46
N ILE A 96 1.28 -5.32 -4.72
CA ILE A 96 1.70 -6.60 -5.27
C ILE A 96 0.57 -7.61 -5.09
N VAL A 97 0.14 -8.23 -6.18
CA VAL A 97 -0.75 -9.38 -6.17
C VAL A 97 0.11 -10.63 -6.03
N VAL A 98 -0.14 -11.44 -5.02
CA VAL A 98 0.58 -12.69 -4.76
C VAL A 98 -0.37 -13.88 -4.71
N PRO A 99 0.11 -15.11 -4.96
CA PRO A 99 -0.68 -16.32 -4.73
C PRO A 99 -1.17 -16.40 -3.27
N LYS A 100 -2.33 -17.03 -3.05
CA LYS A 100 -2.88 -17.21 -1.70
C LYS A 100 -1.90 -17.98 -0.81
N GLY A 101 -1.64 -17.46 0.39
CA GLY A 101 -0.71 -18.08 1.35
C GLY A 101 0.77 -17.75 1.11
N ALA A 102 1.08 -16.82 0.19
CA ALA A 102 2.44 -16.31 0.02
C ALA A 102 2.93 -15.54 1.27
N ASP A 103 4.26 -15.41 1.39
CA ASP A 103 4.89 -14.66 2.47
C ASP A 103 4.77 -13.15 2.26
N LYS A 104 3.69 -12.58 2.78
CA LYS A 104 3.41 -11.14 2.71
C LYS A 104 4.47 -10.30 3.46
N ALA A 105 5.07 -10.83 4.52
CA ALA A 105 6.09 -10.11 5.28
C ALA A 105 7.41 -10.03 4.49
N GLY A 106 7.78 -11.10 3.81
CA GLY A 106 8.89 -11.11 2.85
C GLY A 106 8.68 -10.10 1.72
N VAL A 107 7.47 -10.03 1.16
CA VAL A 107 7.13 -9.03 0.12
C VAL A 107 7.28 -7.59 0.65
N ASN A 108 6.72 -7.30 1.84
CA ASN A 108 6.88 -6.01 2.51
C ASN A 108 8.37 -5.64 2.69
N ARG A 109 9.19 -6.59 3.14
CA ARG A 109 10.63 -6.38 3.30
C ARG A 109 11.30 -6.03 1.97
N THR A 110 11.06 -6.81 0.92
CA THR A 110 11.65 -6.57 -0.40
C THR A 110 11.34 -5.17 -0.93
N VAL A 111 10.08 -4.73 -0.86
CA VAL A 111 9.69 -3.40 -1.34
C VAL A 111 10.30 -2.29 -0.48
N HIS A 112 10.16 -2.38 0.83
CA HIS A 112 10.66 -1.34 1.72
C HIS A 112 12.20 -1.24 1.76
N ASP A 113 12.93 -2.33 1.53
CA ASP A 113 14.39 -2.30 1.38
C ASP A 113 14.81 -1.47 0.15
N VAL A 114 14.06 -1.58 -0.95
CA VAL A 114 14.27 -0.73 -2.15
C VAL A 114 13.90 0.72 -1.85
N VAL A 115 12.76 0.98 -1.19
CA VAL A 115 12.36 2.34 -0.77
C VAL A 115 13.46 3.00 0.05
N ALA A 116 14.00 2.29 1.04
CA ALA A 116 15.08 2.79 1.89
C ALA A 116 16.35 3.10 1.08
N ARG A 117 16.71 2.24 0.11
CA ARG A 117 17.87 2.48 -0.77
C ARG A 117 17.73 3.75 -1.61
N PHE A 118 16.50 4.10 -2.01
CA PHE A 118 16.20 5.33 -2.76
C PHE A 118 15.96 6.55 -1.86
N GLY A 119 16.16 6.44 -0.54
CA GLY A 119 15.91 7.55 0.39
C GLY A 119 14.43 7.93 0.49
N GLY A 120 13.53 6.98 0.22
CA GLY A 120 12.09 7.16 0.22
C GLY A 120 11.42 6.97 1.59
N SER A 121 10.08 7.03 1.60
CA SER A 121 9.25 6.73 2.78
C SER A 121 8.44 5.45 2.59
N ILE A 122 8.41 4.60 3.63
CA ILE A 122 7.58 3.38 3.67
C ILE A 122 6.08 3.65 3.91
N SER A 123 5.74 4.92 4.13
CA SER A 123 4.39 5.42 4.38
C SER A 123 4.32 6.87 3.90
N ALA A 124 3.73 7.09 2.73
CA ALA A 124 3.58 8.42 2.15
C ALA A 124 2.40 9.19 2.77
N GLU A 125 1.22 8.56 2.82
CA GLU A 125 -0.05 9.21 3.21
C GLU A 125 -0.78 8.46 4.34
N HIS A 126 -0.72 7.13 4.36
CA HIS A 126 -1.58 6.32 5.23
C HIS A 126 -1.12 6.26 6.71
N GLY A 127 0.09 6.72 6.99
CA GLY A 127 0.70 6.69 8.31
C GLY A 127 1.10 5.27 8.78
N ILE A 128 1.59 5.20 10.01
CA ILE A 128 2.15 3.97 10.59
C ILE A 128 1.07 3.12 11.30
N GLY A 129 0.24 3.76 12.13
CA GLY A 129 -0.75 3.09 12.96
C GLY A 129 -0.13 2.02 13.87
N CYS A 130 -0.83 0.89 14.03
CA CYS A 130 -0.24 -0.33 14.61
C CYS A 130 0.34 -1.26 13.53
N TYR A 131 -0.13 -1.15 12.29
CA TYR A 131 0.17 -2.10 11.22
C TYR A 131 1.62 -2.01 10.75
N ARG A 132 2.15 -0.80 10.52
CA ARG A 132 3.52 -0.60 10.02
C ARG A 132 4.55 -0.37 11.13
N MET A 133 4.22 -0.78 12.36
CA MET A 133 5.09 -0.59 13.51
C MET A 133 6.42 -1.34 13.39
N PRO A 134 6.43 -2.63 13.02
CA PRO A 134 7.68 -3.36 12.80
C PRO A 134 8.56 -2.68 11.74
N GLU A 135 7.96 -2.16 10.68
CA GLU A 135 8.66 -1.48 9.58
C GLU A 135 9.20 -0.12 10.02
N LEU A 136 8.44 0.67 10.77
CA LEU A 136 8.93 1.94 11.33
C LEU A 136 10.18 1.69 12.19
N LEU A 137 10.14 0.69 13.08
CA LEU A 137 11.27 0.36 13.94
C LEU A 137 12.48 -0.16 13.17
N HIS A 138 12.26 -0.74 11.98
CA HIS A 138 13.32 -1.27 11.15
C HIS A 138 14.02 -0.19 10.31
N TYR A 139 13.26 0.72 9.69
CA TYR A 139 13.79 1.66 8.70
C TYR A 139 14.06 3.07 9.25
N LYS A 140 13.41 3.47 10.35
CA LYS A 140 13.59 4.81 10.91
C LYS A 140 14.87 4.88 11.75
N PRO A 141 15.72 5.90 11.58
CA PRO A 141 16.91 6.06 12.41
C PRO A 141 16.58 6.10 13.91
N GLN A 142 17.42 5.45 14.72
CA GLN A 142 17.19 5.35 16.17
C GLN A 142 17.03 6.73 16.84
N ALA A 143 17.81 7.73 16.42
CA ALA A 143 17.71 9.08 16.98
C ALA A 143 16.32 9.71 16.75
N GLU A 144 15.69 9.46 15.60
CA GLU A 144 14.34 9.94 15.31
C GLU A 144 13.29 9.18 16.13
N LEU A 145 13.44 7.86 16.26
CA LEU A 145 12.58 7.04 17.12
C LEU A 145 12.64 7.51 18.58
N ASP A 146 13.83 7.81 19.09
CA ASP A 146 14.01 8.30 20.46
C ASP A 146 13.39 9.69 20.64
N LEU A 147 13.53 10.58 19.65
CA LEU A 147 12.85 11.88 19.67
C LEU A 147 11.33 11.71 19.72
N MET A 148 10.77 10.85 18.87
CA MET A 148 9.33 10.58 18.85
C MET A 148 8.83 10.03 20.19
N ARG A 149 9.56 9.09 20.82
CA ARG A 149 9.25 8.58 22.17
C ARG A 149 9.26 9.69 23.22
N ARG A 150 10.25 10.58 23.17
CA ARG A 150 10.36 11.71 24.10
C ARG A 150 9.18 12.68 23.96
N ILE A 151 8.77 12.97 22.71
CA ILE A 151 7.59 13.80 22.44
C ILE A 151 6.33 13.12 22.98
N LYS A 152 6.14 11.83 22.70
CA LYS A 152 5.00 11.04 23.19
C LYS A 152 4.92 11.05 24.72
N ALA A 153 6.03 10.79 25.41
CA ALA A 153 6.07 10.78 26.87
C ALA A 153 5.81 12.17 27.49
N ALA A 154 6.24 13.25 26.83
CA ALA A 154 5.99 14.61 27.30
C ALA A 154 4.50 15.01 27.18
N LEU A 155 3.81 14.53 26.15
CA LEU A 155 2.41 14.85 25.88
C LEU A 155 1.42 13.88 26.54
N ASP A 156 1.81 12.62 26.71
CA ASP A 156 0.95 11.54 27.19
C ASP A 156 1.73 10.62 28.15
N PRO A 157 2.12 11.13 29.33
CA PRO A 157 2.92 10.38 30.30
C PRO A 157 2.22 9.12 30.82
N ASP A 158 0.88 9.12 30.85
CA ASP A 158 0.06 8.00 31.30
C ASP A 158 -0.32 7.02 30.17
N GLY A 159 0.11 7.28 28.92
CA GLY A 159 -0.13 6.40 27.78
C GLY A 159 -1.60 6.22 27.39
N ARG A 160 -2.44 7.25 27.57
CA ARG A 160 -3.90 7.18 27.35
C ARG A 160 -4.30 7.52 25.92
N LEU A 161 -3.45 8.24 25.19
CA LEU A 161 -3.76 8.69 23.84
C LEU A 161 -3.41 7.61 22.81
N ASN A 162 -4.41 6.78 22.47
CA ASN A 162 -4.37 5.80 21.38
C ASN A 162 -3.26 4.73 21.54
N PRO A 163 -3.30 3.95 22.64
CA PRO A 163 -2.26 2.98 22.98
C PRO A 163 -2.10 1.90 21.92
N GLY A 164 -0.87 1.40 21.77
CA GLY A 164 -0.46 0.37 20.82
C GLY A 164 -0.18 0.89 19.41
N LYS A 165 -0.10 2.21 19.20
CA LYS A 165 0.13 2.81 17.88
C LYS A 165 1.31 3.79 17.90
N VAL A 166 2.08 3.76 16.83
CA VAL A 166 3.27 4.62 16.60
C VAL A 166 4.37 4.44 17.65
N LEU A 167 4.31 5.00 18.86
CA LEU A 167 5.40 4.82 19.84
C LEU A 167 4.91 4.83 21.29
N GLY A 168 3.70 4.31 21.52
CA GLY A 168 3.11 4.07 22.83
C GLY A 168 1.66 3.70 22.70
#